data_AF-A0A846E242-F1
#
_entry.id   AF-A0A846E242-F1
#
_cell.length_a   1.000
_cell.length_b   1.000
_cell.length_c   1.000
_cell.angle_alpha   90.00
_cell.angle_beta   90.00
_cell.angle_gamma   90.00
#
_symmetry.space_group_name_H-M   'P 1'
#
loop_
_entity.id
_entity.type
_entity.pdbx_description
1 polymer ?
#
loop_
_entity_poly.entity_id
_entity_poly.type
_entity_poly.pdbx_seq_one_letter_code
_entity_poly.pdbx_strand_id
1 'polypeptide(L)'
;KFQGRDPVLPPRNLWDLGQLIKAVRPDTLITVPFTLATVGDALRWFGLADNLRLRTFLDMQLKLYSQVDAEETALLYAATALSVSQEPQGLYHLQGSMQALSDRLCLALERDLAKVRMRHRVERIHTHNGIPTGVTVRNAKTGETWIEPADIIIANVTVQNLVQLLDGTSDITTQQRMAGYRRRVDKLPDASGAFVIYLGVDQSAIPPDCPPHLQFLYDYDGPIGENNSLFVSVSHPGDGRAPQGKATIIASSFTDPRAWWQCSDYQALKQHYTDSAIARLSQYFHLTPETLLHIEAATPRTFAHFTGRDRGIVGGIGQRIPTFGPFGFANRTPLPNLWLVGDSTHPGEGTAGVSYSALTVVRQISAEC
;
A
#
# COMPACT_ATOMS: atom_id res chain seq x y z
N LYS A 1 18.88 -7.19 9.50
CA LYS A 1 19.42 -6.60 10.76
C LYS A 1 19.30 -5.08 10.82
N PHE A 2 19.76 -4.35 9.79
CA PHE A 2 19.66 -2.88 9.74
C PHE A 2 18.23 -2.36 9.95
N GLN A 3 17.24 -2.90 9.24
CA GLN A 3 15.84 -2.48 9.38
C GLN A 3 15.27 -2.69 10.80
N GLY A 4 15.71 -3.73 11.51
CA GLY A 4 15.27 -4.01 12.90
C GLY A 4 15.90 -3.09 13.95
N ARG A 5 16.64 -2.05 13.55
CA ARG A 5 17.19 -1.00 14.43
C ARG A 5 16.45 0.32 14.28
N ASP A 6 15.31 0.28 13.60
CA ASP A 6 14.45 1.41 13.32
C ASP A 6 15.19 2.66 12.76
N PRO A 7 15.97 2.52 11.65
CA PRO A 7 16.58 3.66 10.98
C PRO A 7 15.56 4.72 10.50
N VAL A 8 15.89 6.00 10.67
CA VAL A 8 15.10 7.09 10.10
C VAL A 8 15.59 7.37 8.69
N LEU A 9 14.75 7.12 7.68
CA LEU A 9 15.09 7.27 6.27
C LEU A 9 13.96 7.96 5.47
N PRO A 10 14.31 8.80 4.47
CA PRO A 10 15.59 9.49 4.37
C PRO A 10 15.73 10.59 5.43
N PRO A 11 16.95 10.88 5.93
CA PRO A 11 17.15 11.92 6.93
C PRO A 11 16.87 13.32 6.35
N ARG A 12 16.19 14.18 7.11
CA ARG A 12 15.86 15.56 6.73
C ARG A 12 16.47 16.61 7.64
N ASN A 13 16.91 16.24 8.83
CA ASN A 13 17.65 17.12 9.74
C ASN A 13 18.79 16.37 10.46
N LEU A 14 19.51 17.08 11.33
CA LEU A 14 20.64 16.52 12.10
C LEU A 14 20.21 15.42 13.05
N TRP A 15 19.00 15.51 13.62
CA TRP A 15 18.48 14.47 14.50
C TRP A 15 18.22 13.17 13.72
N ASP A 16 17.56 13.25 12.55
CA ASP A 16 17.30 12.09 11.70
C ASP A 16 18.63 11.45 11.25
N LEU A 17 19.61 12.27 10.87
CA LEU A 17 20.94 11.82 10.51
C LEU A 17 21.62 11.09 11.68
N GLY A 18 21.50 11.63 12.90
CA GLY A 18 21.99 10.97 14.11
C GLY A 18 21.32 9.62 14.37
N GLN A 19 20.01 9.50 14.15
CA GLN A 19 19.30 8.21 14.25
C GLN A 19 19.76 7.21 13.18
N LEU A 20 19.96 7.67 11.94
CA LEU A 20 20.48 6.85 10.86
C LEU A 20 21.89 6.32 11.19
N ILE A 21 22.80 7.19 11.64
CA ILE A 21 24.16 6.81 12.02
C ILE A 21 24.15 5.77 13.15
N LYS A 22 23.27 5.91 14.15
CA LYS A 22 23.10 4.91 15.23
C LYS A 22 22.58 3.55 14.76
N ALA A 23 21.86 3.52 13.63
CA ALA A 23 21.35 2.30 13.03
C ALA A 23 22.43 1.59 12.16
N VAL A 24 23.36 2.34 11.57
CA VAL A 24 24.47 1.78 10.77
C VAL A 24 25.49 1.09 11.68
N ARG A 25 25.93 -0.10 11.26
CA ARG A 25 27.00 -0.88 11.90
C ARG A 25 27.99 -1.36 10.82
N PRO A 26 29.20 -1.82 11.20
CA PRO A 26 30.17 -2.33 10.23
C PRO A 26 29.63 -3.45 9.35
N ASP A 27 28.75 -4.31 9.86
CA ASP A 27 28.08 -5.36 9.09
C ASP A 27 27.06 -4.80 8.07
N THR A 28 26.42 -3.67 8.36
CA THR A 28 25.60 -2.94 7.38
C THR A 28 26.44 -2.43 6.20
N LEU A 29 27.72 -2.13 6.39
CA LEU A 29 28.56 -1.61 5.29
C LEU A 29 28.77 -2.64 4.17
N ILE A 30 28.60 -3.93 4.46
CA ILE A 30 28.62 -5.01 3.46
C ILE A 30 27.49 -4.82 2.42
N THR A 31 26.39 -4.14 2.78
CA THR A 31 25.28 -3.92 1.85
C THR A 31 25.47 -2.71 0.94
N VAL A 32 26.47 -1.86 1.19
CA VAL A 32 26.68 -0.60 0.44
C VAL A 32 26.87 -0.83 -1.06
N PRO A 33 27.66 -1.81 -1.54
CA PRO A 33 27.82 -2.08 -2.97
C PRO A 33 26.50 -2.41 -3.69
N PHE A 34 25.50 -2.91 -2.96
CA PHE A 34 24.21 -3.32 -3.49
C PHE A 34 23.15 -2.20 -3.46
N THR A 35 23.49 -1.01 -2.98
CA THR A 35 22.54 0.12 -2.82
C THR A 35 21.92 0.56 -4.14
N LEU A 36 22.67 0.43 -5.24
CA LEU A 36 22.26 0.85 -6.58
C LEU A 36 21.98 -0.36 -7.50
N ALA A 37 21.73 -1.54 -6.94
CA ALA A 37 21.46 -2.75 -7.68
C ALA A 37 19.97 -3.11 -7.64
N THR A 38 19.50 -3.77 -8.71
CA THR A 38 18.16 -4.34 -8.76
C THR A 38 18.18 -5.85 -8.51
N VAL A 39 17.01 -6.46 -8.35
CA VAL A 39 16.90 -7.93 -8.30
C VAL A 39 17.33 -8.55 -9.63
N GLY A 40 17.03 -7.88 -10.76
CA GLY A 40 17.52 -8.25 -12.08
C GLY A 40 19.04 -8.28 -12.18
N ASP A 41 19.73 -7.30 -11.58
CA ASP A 41 21.21 -7.31 -11.51
C ASP A 41 21.73 -8.52 -10.74
N ALA A 42 21.13 -8.83 -9.59
CA ALA A 42 21.50 -10.01 -8.81
C ALA A 42 21.29 -11.30 -9.62
N LEU A 43 20.17 -11.46 -10.31
CA LEU A 43 19.91 -12.61 -11.18
C LEU A 43 20.99 -12.74 -12.26
N ARG A 44 21.42 -11.64 -12.87
CA ARG A 44 22.53 -11.64 -13.85
C ARG A 44 23.86 -12.06 -13.22
N TRP A 45 24.21 -11.54 -12.04
CA TRP A 45 25.46 -11.90 -11.36
C TRP A 45 25.56 -13.39 -11.01
N PHE A 46 24.44 -14.02 -10.70
CA PHE A 46 24.38 -15.45 -10.40
C PHE A 46 24.16 -16.34 -11.64
N GLY A 47 24.09 -15.77 -12.86
CA GLY A 47 23.83 -16.54 -14.08
C GLY A 47 22.41 -17.13 -14.15
N LEU A 48 21.44 -16.49 -13.47
CA LEU A 48 20.05 -16.94 -13.33
C LEU A 48 19.05 -16.08 -14.12
N ALA A 49 19.52 -15.11 -14.89
CA ALA A 49 18.66 -14.18 -15.64
C ALA A 49 17.72 -14.88 -16.63
N ASP A 50 18.17 -16.00 -17.22
CA ASP A 50 17.40 -16.78 -18.20
C ASP A 50 16.54 -17.89 -17.56
N ASN A 51 16.57 -18.03 -16.22
CA ASN A 51 15.69 -18.97 -15.53
C ASN A 51 14.27 -18.41 -15.43
N LEU A 52 13.47 -18.69 -16.47
CA LEU A 52 12.12 -18.16 -16.61
C LEU A 52 11.27 -18.43 -15.36
N ARG A 53 11.27 -19.66 -14.84
CA ARG A 53 10.46 -20.03 -13.67
C ARG A 53 10.83 -19.21 -12.43
N LEU A 54 12.12 -19.07 -12.15
CA LEU A 54 12.59 -18.29 -11.00
C LEU A 54 12.24 -16.81 -11.18
N ARG A 55 12.49 -16.26 -12.36
CA ARG A 55 12.21 -14.87 -12.68
C ARG A 55 10.71 -14.57 -12.54
N THR A 56 9.84 -15.37 -13.15
CA THR A 56 8.39 -15.23 -13.04
C THR A 56 7.92 -15.33 -11.60
N PHE A 57 8.46 -16.28 -10.81
CA PHE A 57 8.15 -16.38 -9.39
C PHE A 57 8.53 -15.08 -8.64
N LEU A 58 9.74 -14.57 -8.86
CA LEU A 58 10.20 -13.32 -8.24
C LEU A 58 9.35 -12.13 -8.68
N ASP A 59 9.05 -11.98 -9.96
CA ASP A 59 8.21 -10.90 -10.47
C ASP A 59 6.82 -10.94 -9.83
N MET A 60 6.23 -12.14 -9.68
CA MET A 60 4.95 -12.33 -8.99
C MET A 60 5.00 -11.94 -7.51
N GLN A 61 6.08 -12.29 -6.78
CA GLN A 61 6.22 -11.91 -5.37
C GLN A 61 6.50 -10.41 -5.23
N LEU A 62 7.42 -9.88 -6.03
CA LEU A 62 7.83 -8.48 -5.98
C LEU A 62 6.70 -7.56 -6.41
N LYS A 63 5.84 -7.97 -7.34
CA LYS A 63 4.65 -7.19 -7.66
C LYS A 63 3.74 -6.99 -6.44
N LEU A 64 3.62 -7.98 -5.56
CA LEU A 64 2.82 -7.89 -4.32
C LEU A 64 3.48 -7.04 -3.22
N TYR A 65 4.80 -7.05 -3.14
CA TYR A 65 5.54 -6.43 -2.02
C TYR A 65 6.27 -5.13 -2.35
N SER A 66 6.49 -4.84 -3.63
CA SER A 66 7.28 -3.70 -4.12
C SER A 66 6.58 -2.90 -5.22
N GLN A 67 5.40 -3.35 -5.67
CA GLN A 67 4.62 -2.83 -6.79
C GLN A 67 5.27 -2.92 -8.19
N VAL A 68 6.48 -3.47 -8.29
CA VAL A 68 7.28 -3.53 -9.53
C VAL A 68 7.90 -4.93 -9.69
N ASP A 69 8.48 -5.19 -10.85
CA ASP A 69 9.11 -6.49 -11.15
C ASP A 69 10.56 -6.56 -10.64
N ALA A 70 11.24 -7.69 -10.89
CA ALA A 70 12.63 -7.89 -10.48
C ALA A 70 13.60 -6.91 -11.15
N GLU A 71 13.33 -6.49 -12.38
CA GLU A 71 14.23 -5.60 -13.12
C GLU A 71 14.24 -4.19 -12.51
N GLU A 72 13.11 -3.75 -11.95
CA GLU A 72 12.97 -2.43 -11.34
C GLU A 72 13.16 -2.40 -9.81
N THR A 73 12.93 -3.51 -9.11
CA THR A 73 12.96 -3.53 -7.64
C THR A 73 14.38 -3.34 -7.11
N ALA A 74 14.57 -2.41 -6.17
CA ALA A 74 15.83 -2.24 -5.45
C ALA A 74 16.18 -3.51 -4.66
N LEU A 75 17.39 -4.06 -4.87
CA LEU A 75 17.82 -5.34 -4.32
C LEU A 75 17.73 -5.40 -2.80
N LEU A 76 18.14 -4.33 -2.12
CA LEU A 76 18.10 -4.25 -0.66
C LEU A 76 16.67 -4.20 -0.09
N TYR A 77 15.73 -3.61 -0.83
CA TYR A 77 14.32 -3.66 -0.46
C TYR A 77 13.79 -5.08 -0.61
N ALA A 78 14.02 -5.71 -1.78
CA ALA A 78 13.59 -7.07 -2.06
C ALA A 78 14.13 -8.07 -1.03
N ALA A 79 15.40 -7.96 -0.63
CA ALA A 79 16.00 -8.82 0.40
C ALA A 79 15.25 -8.73 1.74
N THR A 80 14.74 -7.55 2.09
CA THR A 80 13.94 -7.38 3.30
C THR A 80 12.53 -7.93 3.09
N ALA A 81 11.85 -7.50 2.03
CA ALA A 81 10.46 -7.86 1.74
C ALA A 81 10.26 -9.38 1.59
N LEU A 82 11.12 -10.05 0.81
CA LEU A 82 11.04 -11.49 0.55
C LEU A 82 11.43 -12.34 1.77
N SER A 83 12.09 -11.75 2.78
CA SER A 83 12.42 -12.42 4.04
C SER A 83 11.29 -12.36 5.07
N VAL A 84 10.32 -11.45 4.94
CA VAL A 84 9.28 -11.24 5.98
C VAL A 84 8.39 -12.48 6.19
N SER A 85 8.21 -13.30 5.16
CA SER A 85 7.45 -14.54 5.25
C SER A 85 8.22 -15.71 5.88
N GLN A 86 9.51 -15.54 6.19
CA GLN A 86 10.40 -16.56 6.73
C GLN A 86 10.55 -16.44 8.27
N GLU A 87 11.03 -17.49 8.92
CA GLU A 87 11.41 -17.46 10.34
C GLU A 87 12.56 -16.44 10.59
N PRO A 88 12.53 -15.63 11.67
CA PRO A 88 11.60 -15.65 12.81
C PRO A 88 10.35 -14.77 12.66
N GLN A 89 10.08 -14.21 11.47
CA GLN A 89 8.86 -13.44 11.21
C GLN A 89 7.69 -14.38 10.88
N GLY A 90 7.17 -14.34 9.65
CA GLY A 90 6.06 -15.16 9.20
C GLY A 90 4.82 -14.37 8.81
N LEU A 91 3.88 -15.10 8.21
CA LEU A 91 2.59 -14.59 7.77
C LEU A 91 1.52 -15.01 8.78
N TYR A 92 0.75 -14.04 9.26
CA TYR A 92 -0.28 -14.24 10.28
C TYR A 92 -1.63 -13.80 9.76
N HIS A 93 -2.66 -14.55 10.14
CA HIS A 93 -4.05 -14.19 9.91
C HIS A 93 -4.70 -13.75 11.22
N LEU A 94 -5.52 -12.70 11.18
CA LEU A 94 -6.32 -12.28 12.33
C LEU A 94 -7.69 -12.94 12.27
N GLN A 95 -8.06 -13.61 13.36
CA GLN A 95 -9.36 -14.25 13.52
C GLN A 95 -10.51 -13.27 13.24
N GLY A 96 -11.47 -13.68 12.42
CA GLY A 96 -12.62 -12.88 11.98
C GLY A 96 -12.35 -12.07 10.71
N SER A 97 -11.20 -11.39 10.63
CA SER A 97 -10.59 -10.78 9.43
C SER A 97 -9.56 -9.73 9.87
N MET A 98 -8.92 -9.08 8.90
CA MET A 98 -8.09 -7.89 9.13
C MET A 98 -8.86 -6.70 9.74
N GLN A 99 -10.21 -6.68 9.68
CA GLN A 99 -11.03 -5.66 10.36
C GLN A 99 -10.76 -5.62 11.87
N ALA A 100 -10.45 -6.77 12.48
CA ALA A 100 -10.14 -6.86 13.89
C ALA A 100 -8.98 -5.93 14.30
N LEU A 101 -7.99 -5.70 13.42
CA LEU A 101 -6.91 -4.76 13.70
C LEU A 101 -7.43 -3.32 13.80
N SER A 102 -8.25 -2.90 12.83
CA SER A 102 -8.87 -1.56 12.79
C SER A 102 -9.75 -1.32 14.01
N ASP A 103 -10.57 -2.30 14.39
CA ASP A 103 -11.44 -2.20 15.57
C ASP A 103 -10.64 -2.01 16.86
N ARG A 104 -9.54 -2.77 17.02
CA ARG A 104 -8.66 -2.64 18.19
C ARG A 104 -7.94 -1.29 18.23
N LEU A 105 -7.56 -0.74 17.08
CA LEU A 105 -6.97 0.60 17.00
C LEU A 105 -7.99 1.69 17.37
N CYS A 106 -9.23 1.60 16.87
CA CYS A 106 -10.31 2.51 17.26
C CYS A 106 -10.57 2.48 18.76
N LEU A 107 -10.65 1.28 19.36
CA LEU A 107 -10.83 1.13 20.81
C LEU A 107 -9.66 1.72 21.61
N ALA A 108 -8.42 1.57 21.14
CA ALA A 108 -7.26 2.18 21.80
C ALA A 108 -7.31 3.71 21.72
N LEU A 109 -7.69 4.27 20.57
CA LEU A 109 -7.88 5.71 20.39
C LEU A 109 -8.97 6.25 21.33
N GLU A 110 -10.11 5.58 21.42
CA GLU A 110 -11.20 5.97 22.34
C GLU A 110 -10.78 5.89 23.81
N ARG A 111 -10.07 4.82 24.20
CA ARG A 111 -9.50 4.66 25.55
C ARG A 111 -8.60 5.84 25.91
N ASP A 112 -7.79 6.29 24.96
CA ASP A 112 -6.83 7.39 25.13
C ASP A 112 -7.44 8.77 24.79
N LEU A 113 -8.77 8.86 24.78
CA LEU A 113 -9.58 10.09 24.61
C LEU A 113 -9.44 10.77 23.24
N ALA A 114 -8.89 10.08 22.24
CA ALA A 114 -8.86 10.56 20.87
C ALA A 114 -10.26 10.50 20.23
N LYS A 115 -10.57 11.49 19.38
CA LYS A 115 -11.85 11.58 18.68
C LYS A 115 -11.71 11.03 17.27
N VAL A 116 -12.42 9.95 16.95
CA VAL A 116 -12.50 9.40 15.60
C VAL A 116 -13.77 9.91 14.92
N ARG A 117 -13.62 10.69 13.84
CA ARG A 117 -14.74 11.27 13.09
C ARG A 117 -14.89 10.62 11.72
N MET A 118 -15.80 9.65 11.62
CA MET A 118 -16.14 8.98 10.34
C MET A 118 -17.01 9.88 9.46
N ARG A 119 -16.94 9.73 8.13
CA ARG A 119 -17.67 10.58 7.14
C ARG A 119 -17.27 12.05 7.17
N HIS A 120 -16.09 12.36 7.70
CA HIS A 120 -15.53 13.71 7.72
C HIS A 120 -14.35 13.75 6.75
N ARG A 121 -14.57 14.30 5.55
CA ARG A 121 -13.55 14.39 4.51
C ARG A 121 -12.74 15.66 4.70
N VAL A 122 -11.44 15.53 4.88
CA VAL A 122 -10.51 16.66 4.77
C VAL A 122 -10.35 17.01 3.29
N GLU A 123 -10.60 18.27 2.93
CA GLU A 123 -10.56 18.75 1.54
C GLU A 123 -9.38 19.67 1.25
N ARG A 124 -8.85 20.35 2.27
CA ARG A 124 -7.73 21.29 2.14
C ARG A 124 -6.97 21.40 3.45
N ILE A 125 -5.65 21.58 3.36
CA ILE A 125 -4.77 22.01 4.44
C ILE A 125 -4.51 23.50 4.27
N HIS A 126 -4.77 24.28 5.32
CA HIS A 126 -4.52 25.72 5.36
C HIS A 126 -3.14 26.01 5.92
N THR A 127 -2.46 27.01 5.36
CA THR A 127 -1.13 27.42 5.80
C THR A 127 -1.03 28.93 5.91
N HIS A 128 -0.16 29.40 6.81
CA HIS A 128 0.26 30.80 6.89
C HIS A 128 1.79 30.86 7.05
N ASN A 129 2.47 31.54 6.14
CA ASN A 129 3.93 31.62 6.05
C ASN A 129 4.63 30.24 6.07
N GLY A 130 4.05 29.27 5.37
CA GLY A 130 4.61 27.92 5.29
C GLY A 130 4.37 27.06 6.53
N ILE A 131 3.51 27.47 7.46
CA ILE A 131 3.14 26.71 8.66
C ILE A 131 1.66 26.30 8.55
N PRO A 132 1.30 25.01 8.73
CA PRO A 132 -0.08 24.58 8.74
C PRO A 132 -0.85 25.19 9.91
N THR A 133 -2.10 25.61 9.68
CA THR A 133 -2.96 26.25 10.70
C THR A 133 -4.28 25.52 10.93
N GLY A 134 -4.63 24.58 10.06
CA GLY A 134 -5.87 23.81 10.15
C GLY A 134 -6.24 23.14 8.85
N VAL A 135 -7.42 22.53 8.84
CA VAL A 135 -7.96 21.79 7.68
C VAL A 135 -9.40 22.18 7.40
N THR A 136 -9.78 22.27 6.12
CA THR A 136 -11.19 22.28 5.75
C THR A 136 -11.74 20.86 5.85
N VAL A 137 -12.79 20.68 6.65
CA VAL A 137 -13.50 19.40 6.81
C VAL A 137 -14.90 19.54 6.24
N ARG A 138 -15.31 18.57 5.42
CA ARG A 138 -16.68 18.40 4.93
C ARG A 138 -17.33 17.18 5.55
N ASN A 139 -18.47 17.34 6.19
CA ASN A 139 -19.30 16.23 6.63
C ASN A 139 -20.06 15.65 5.43
N ALA A 140 -19.72 14.42 5.04
CA ALA A 140 -20.29 13.77 3.87
C ALA A 140 -21.78 13.43 4.00
N LYS A 141 -22.35 13.43 5.22
CA LYS A 141 -23.78 13.21 5.45
C LYS A 141 -24.59 14.50 5.31
N THR A 142 -24.09 15.62 5.83
CA THR A 142 -24.84 16.89 5.88
C THR A 142 -24.45 17.87 4.78
N GLY A 143 -23.27 17.71 4.18
CA GLY A 143 -22.67 18.67 3.25
C GLY A 143 -22.04 19.88 3.94
N GLU A 144 -22.18 19.99 5.26
CA GLU A 144 -21.60 21.08 6.05
C GLU A 144 -20.09 21.08 5.96
N THR A 145 -19.51 22.28 5.86
CA THR A 145 -18.06 22.49 5.72
C THR A 145 -17.59 23.54 6.72
N TRP A 146 -16.49 23.26 7.43
CA TRP A 146 -15.86 24.18 8.38
C TRP A 146 -14.33 24.06 8.34
N ILE A 147 -13.66 24.98 9.02
CA ILE A 147 -12.21 24.91 9.25
C ILE A 147 -11.99 24.38 10.67
N GLU A 148 -11.29 23.26 10.78
CA GLU A 148 -10.81 22.72 12.05
C GLU A 148 -9.36 23.21 12.26
N PRO A 149 -9.10 24.07 13.27
CA PRO A 149 -7.75 24.53 13.55
C PRO A 149 -6.89 23.38 14.10
N ALA A 150 -5.60 23.37 13.74
CA ALA A 150 -4.65 22.37 14.22
C ALA A 150 -3.23 22.92 14.23
N ASP A 151 -2.49 22.68 15.32
CA ASP A 151 -1.08 23.07 15.45
C ASP A 151 -0.14 22.11 14.70
N ILE A 152 -0.51 20.82 14.68
CA ILE A 152 0.21 19.73 14.01
C ILE A 152 -0.78 18.93 13.18
N ILE A 153 -0.42 18.65 11.92
CA ILE A 153 -1.20 17.82 11.00
C ILE A 153 -0.37 16.58 10.63
N ILE A 154 -0.92 15.39 10.89
CA ILE A 154 -0.34 14.12 10.45
C ILE A 154 -1.23 13.55 9.34
N ALA A 155 -0.78 13.65 8.10
CA ALA A 155 -1.51 13.21 6.94
C ALA A 155 -1.21 11.73 6.64
N ASN A 156 -2.22 10.87 6.75
CA ASN A 156 -2.14 9.47 6.30
C ASN A 156 -2.78 9.33 4.90
N VAL A 157 -2.13 9.95 3.92
CA VAL A 157 -2.58 10.02 2.51
C VAL A 157 -1.41 9.72 1.58
N THR A 158 -1.67 9.48 0.29
CA THR A 158 -0.58 9.28 -0.67
C THR A 158 0.20 10.58 -0.88
N VAL A 159 1.41 10.47 -1.42
CA VAL A 159 2.21 11.66 -1.75
C VAL A 159 1.51 12.58 -2.76
N GLN A 160 0.71 12.02 -3.68
CA GLN A 160 -0.12 12.76 -4.64
C GLN A 160 -1.27 13.49 -3.93
N ASN A 161 -1.98 12.81 -3.04
CA ASN A 161 -3.09 13.43 -2.30
C ASN A 161 -2.60 14.53 -1.36
N LEU A 162 -1.41 14.41 -0.77
CA LEU A 162 -0.83 15.50 0.03
C LEU A 162 -0.63 16.77 -0.81
N VAL A 163 -0.17 16.63 -2.05
CA VAL A 163 -0.06 17.76 -2.99
C VAL A 163 -1.43 18.38 -3.24
N GLN A 164 -2.43 17.56 -3.56
CA GLN A 164 -3.81 17.99 -3.83
C GLN A 164 -4.44 18.73 -2.64
N LEU A 165 -4.21 18.27 -1.41
CA LEU A 165 -4.71 18.94 -0.20
C LEU A 165 -4.10 20.33 0.02
N LEU A 166 -2.94 20.61 -0.57
CA LEU A 166 -2.27 21.90 -0.53
C LEU A 166 -2.51 22.73 -1.81
N ASP A 167 -3.30 22.21 -2.77
CA ASP A 167 -3.59 22.91 -4.00
C ASP A 167 -4.55 24.09 -3.80
N GLY A 168 -4.28 25.16 -4.55
CA GLY A 168 -5.01 26.42 -4.43
C GLY A 168 -4.63 27.26 -3.21
N THR A 169 -3.59 26.90 -2.46
CA THR A 169 -3.02 27.80 -1.44
C THR A 169 -2.44 29.05 -2.11
N SER A 170 -2.76 30.23 -1.58
CA SER A 170 -2.16 31.51 -1.98
C SER A 170 -0.88 31.84 -1.19
N ASP A 171 -0.50 30.99 -0.24
CA ASP A 171 0.72 31.15 0.56
C ASP A 171 1.96 30.84 -0.30
N ILE A 172 2.64 31.92 -0.71
CA ILE A 172 3.84 31.86 -1.55
C ILE A 172 4.95 31.04 -0.87
N THR A 173 5.08 31.13 0.46
CA THR A 173 6.10 30.39 1.21
C THR A 173 5.83 28.88 1.14
N THR A 174 4.56 28.48 1.29
CA THR A 174 4.14 27.08 1.12
C THR A 174 4.44 26.57 -0.29
N GLN A 175 4.08 27.35 -1.31
CA GLN A 175 4.33 26.98 -2.71
C GLN A 175 5.84 26.77 -2.97
N GLN A 176 6.68 27.69 -2.50
CA GLN A 176 8.13 27.61 -2.67
C GLN A 176 8.73 26.38 -1.95
N ARG A 177 8.36 26.14 -0.69
CA ARG A 177 8.87 24.98 0.07
C ARG A 177 8.43 23.64 -0.54
N MET A 178 7.20 23.58 -1.06
CA MET A 178 6.66 22.36 -1.67
C MET A 178 7.08 22.13 -3.12
N ALA A 179 7.72 23.10 -3.80
CA ALA A 179 8.07 23.00 -5.21
C ALA A 179 8.93 21.76 -5.55
N GLY A 180 9.94 21.48 -4.71
CA GLY A 180 10.79 20.30 -4.88
C GLY A 180 10.04 18.99 -4.64
N TYR A 181 9.15 18.96 -3.65
CA TYR A 181 8.31 17.81 -3.36
C TYR A 181 7.33 17.52 -4.50
N ARG A 182 6.62 18.55 -5.00
CA ARG A 182 5.71 18.46 -6.15
C ARG A 182 6.42 17.89 -7.38
N ARG A 183 7.58 18.45 -7.73
CA ARG A 183 8.41 17.93 -8.84
C ARG A 183 8.82 16.47 -8.68
N ARG A 184 9.06 15.99 -7.45
CA ARG A 184 9.36 14.59 -7.20
C ARG A 184 8.12 13.71 -7.37
N VAL A 185 6.96 14.16 -6.91
CA VAL A 185 5.68 13.46 -7.10
C VAL A 185 5.32 13.37 -8.58
N ASP A 186 5.47 14.46 -9.34
CA ASP A 186 5.17 14.51 -10.79
C ASP A 186 6.05 13.58 -11.63
N LYS A 187 7.24 13.24 -11.12
CA LYS A 187 8.18 12.31 -11.77
C LYS A 187 7.98 10.86 -11.38
N LEU A 188 7.05 10.56 -10.47
CA LEU A 188 6.76 9.17 -10.13
C LEU A 188 6.19 8.44 -11.34
N PRO A 189 6.64 7.20 -11.61
CA PRO A 189 5.95 6.34 -12.56
C PRO A 189 4.49 6.13 -12.16
N ASP A 190 3.68 5.70 -13.13
CA ASP A 190 2.29 5.36 -12.86
C ASP A 190 2.19 4.28 -11.76
N ALA A 191 1.30 4.52 -10.80
CA ALA A 191 1.05 3.61 -9.70
C ALA A 191 0.00 2.56 -10.10
N SER A 192 0.04 1.41 -9.41
CA SER A 192 -0.87 0.31 -9.68
C SER A 192 -2.26 0.58 -9.09
N GLY A 193 -3.31 0.21 -9.80
CA GLY A 193 -4.65 0.02 -9.25
C GLY A 193 -4.89 -1.45 -8.93
N ALA A 194 -6.04 -1.76 -8.33
CA ALA A 194 -6.48 -3.14 -8.13
C ALA A 194 -7.93 -3.36 -8.58
N PHE A 195 -8.16 -4.53 -9.13
CA PHE A 195 -9.47 -5.17 -9.20
C PHE A 195 -9.49 -6.27 -8.12
N VAL A 196 -10.57 -6.32 -7.33
CA VAL A 196 -10.77 -7.37 -6.32
C VAL A 196 -12.16 -7.94 -6.47
N ILE A 197 -12.25 -9.27 -6.55
CA ILE A 197 -13.51 -10.00 -6.52
C ILE A 197 -13.66 -10.70 -5.17
N TYR A 198 -14.84 -10.58 -4.57
CA TYR A 198 -15.24 -11.18 -3.32
C TYR A 198 -16.35 -12.19 -3.62
N LEU A 199 -16.05 -13.47 -3.43
CA LEU A 199 -17.00 -14.55 -3.65
C LEU A 199 -17.42 -15.13 -2.30
N GLY A 200 -18.72 -15.15 -2.04
CA GLY A 200 -19.30 -16.02 -1.02
C GLY A 200 -19.70 -17.33 -1.67
N VAL A 201 -19.21 -18.46 -1.14
CA VAL A 201 -19.41 -19.77 -1.75
C VAL A 201 -19.91 -20.80 -0.75
N ASP A 202 -20.55 -21.84 -1.25
CA ASP A 202 -20.72 -23.08 -0.48
C ASP A 202 -19.35 -23.71 -0.21
N GLN A 203 -19.17 -24.34 0.96
CA GLN A 203 -17.89 -24.98 1.31
C GLN A 203 -17.48 -26.05 0.29
N SER A 204 -18.44 -26.69 -0.39
CA SER A 204 -18.18 -27.65 -1.47
C SER A 204 -17.51 -27.06 -2.71
N ALA A 205 -17.47 -25.73 -2.86
CA ALA A 205 -16.74 -25.06 -3.93
C ALA A 205 -15.21 -25.15 -3.77
N ILE A 206 -14.72 -25.38 -2.55
CA ILE A 206 -13.30 -25.37 -2.21
C ILE A 206 -12.77 -26.81 -2.21
N PRO A 207 -11.72 -27.12 -2.99
CA PRO A 207 -11.08 -28.43 -2.95
C PRO A 207 -10.59 -28.83 -1.55
N PRO A 208 -10.52 -30.13 -1.23
CA PRO A 208 -9.88 -30.58 0.00
C PRO A 208 -8.41 -30.10 0.05
N ASP A 209 -7.91 -29.83 1.26
CA ASP A 209 -6.54 -29.37 1.52
C ASP A 209 -6.14 -28.08 0.77
N CYS A 210 -7.12 -27.25 0.39
CA CYS A 210 -6.85 -25.96 -0.24
C CYS A 210 -6.03 -25.04 0.69
N PRO A 211 -4.90 -24.49 0.23
CA PRO A 211 -4.13 -23.51 0.98
C PRO A 211 -4.93 -22.22 1.28
N PRO A 212 -4.63 -21.53 2.39
CA PRO A 212 -5.29 -20.25 2.72
C PRO A 212 -4.96 -19.13 1.72
N HIS A 213 -3.80 -19.24 1.05
CA HIS A 213 -3.36 -18.29 0.03
C HIS A 213 -2.85 -19.03 -1.20
N LEU A 214 -3.27 -18.58 -2.37
CA LEU A 214 -2.85 -19.09 -3.68
C LEU A 214 -2.43 -17.90 -4.55
N GLN A 215 -1.54 -18.14 -5.50
CA GLN A 215 -1.23 -17.16 -6.52
C GLN A 215 -1.22 -17.86 -7.87
N PHE A 216 -2.12 -17.45 -8.76
CA PHE A 216 -2.23 -17.98 -10.10
C PHE A 216 -1.57 -17.02 -11.09
N LEU A 217 -0.94 -17.60 -12.11
CA LEU A 217 -0.54 -16.94 -13.35
C LEU A 217 -1.01 -17.85 -14.49
N TYR A 218 -1.87 -17.33 -15.36
CA TYR A 218 -2.56 -18.16 -16.35
C TYR A 218 -1.88 -18.17 -17.72
N ASP A 219 -1.17 -17.10 -18.05
CA ASP A 219 -0.39 -16.94 -19.28
C ASP A 219 0.98 -16.35 -18.91
N TYR A 220 2.06 -17.05 -19.28
CA TYR A 220 3.44 -16.63 -19.01
C TYR A 220 3.87 -15.44 -19.87
N ASP A 221 3.28 -15.27 -21.05
CA ASP A 221 3.58 -14.17 -21.96
C ASP A 221 2.73 -12.92 -21.67
N GLY A 222 1.73 -13.06 -20.78
CA GLY A 222 0.84 -11.99 -20.33
C GLY A 222 1.39 -11.19 -19.14
N PRO A 223 0.74 -10.07 -18.78
CA PRO A 223 1.15 -9.24 -17.66
C PRO A 223 0.88 -9.92 -16.31
N ILE A 224 1.65 -9.56 -15.27
CA ILE A 224 1.32 -9.91 -13.87
C ILE A 224 0.27 -8.92 -13.35
N GLY A 225 -0.96 -9.10 -13.82
CA GLY A 225 -2.10 -8.22 -13.59
C GLY A 225 -3.22 -8.51 -14.59
N GLU A 226 -4.20 -7.62 -14.69
CA GLU A 226 -5.32 -7.69 -15.63
C GLU A 226 -6.03 -9.06 -15.68
N ASN A 227 -6.25 -9.68 -14.51
CA ASN A 227 -6.78 -11.03 -14.31
C ASN A 227 -5.93 -12.17 -14.91
N ASN A 228 -4.78 -11.88 -15.52
CA ASN A 228 -3.80 -12.90 -15.87
C ASN A 228 -3.02 -13.41 -14.64
N SER A 229 -2.88 -12.58 -13.61
CA SER A 229 -2.44 -13.03 -12.29
C SER A 229 -3.48 -12.70 -11.22
N LEU A 230 -3.80 -13.69 -10.39
CA LEU A 230 -4.73 -13.57 -9.27
C LEU A 230 -4.06 -14.02 -7.98
N PHE A 231 -3.94 -13.12 -7.01
CA PHE A 231 -3.63 -13.47 -5.64
C PHE A 231 -4.91 -13.74 -4.87
N VAL A 232 -5.04 -14.93 -4.31
CA VAL A 232 -6.30 -15.46 -3.75
C VAL A 232 -6.12 -15.75 -2.27
N SER A 233 -7.06 -15.28 -1.47
CA SER A 233 -7.24 -15.64 -0.06
C SER A 233 -8.52 -16.46 0.10
N VAL A 234 -8.42 -17.61 0.75
CA VAL A 234 -9.52 -18.53 1.00
C VAL A 234 -9.81 -18.58 2.49
N SER A 235 -11.09 -18.57 2.88
CA SER A 235 -11.48 -18.80 4.27
C SER A 235 -11.50 -20.27 4.66
N HIS A 236 -11.17 -20.54 5.91
CA HIS A 236 -11.30 -21.86 6.52
C HIS A 236 -12.49 -21.92 7.48
N PRO A 237 -13.10 -23.11 7.66
CA PRO A 237 -14.12 -23.31 8.68
C PRO A 237 -13.66 -22.80 10.05
N GLY A 238 -14.48 -21.95 10.66
CA GLY A 238 -14.19 -21.40 11.99
C GLY A 238 -13.22 -20.22 12.02
N ASP A 239 -12.74 -19.71 10.88
CA ASP A 239 -11.89 -18.50 10.86
C ASP A 239 -12.68 -17.18 11.05
N GLY A 240 -14.02 -17.26 11.07
CA GLY A 240 -14.94 -16.16 11.34
C GLY A 240 -15.29 -15.29 10.13
N ARG A 241 -14.76 -15.57 8.93
CA ARG A 241 -15.07 -14.81 7.70
C ARG A 241 -16.36 -15.26 7.01
N ALA A 242 -16.83 -16.47 7.29
CA ALA A 242 -18.03 -17.04 6.69
C ALA A 242 -18.88 -17.83 7.71
N PRO A 243 -20.21 -17.92 7.51
CA PRO A 243 -21.08 -18.81 8.27
C PRO A 243 -20.68 -20.29 8.13
N GLN A 244 -21.15 -21.14 9.05
CA GLN A 244 -20.93 -22.58 8.98
C GLN A 244 -21.42 -23.18 7.65
N GLY A 245 -20.60 -24.05 7.04
CA GLY A 245 -20.88 -24.69 5.76
C GLY A 245 -20.66 -23.78 4.54
N LYS A 246 -20.26 -22.52 4.75
CA LYS A 246 -19.95 -21.54 3.71
C LYS A 246 -18.50 -21.09 3.82
N ALA A 247 -18.00 -20.47 2.77
CA ALA A 247 -16.66 -19.91 2.73
C ALA A 247 -16.61 -18.65 1.86
N THR A 248 -15.46 -17.98 1.89
CA THR A 248 -15.12 -16.84 1.05
C THR A 248 -13.89 -17.17 0.20
N ILE A 249 -13.94 -16.77 -1.06
CA ILE A 249 -12.79 -16.73 -1.97
C ILE A 249 -12.64 -15.28 -2.40
N ILE A 250 -11.54 -14.65 -2.00
CA ILE A 250 -11.25 -13.26 -2.33
C ILE A 250 -10.03 -13.27 -3.24
N ALA A 251 -10.16 -12.75 -4.46
CA ALA A 251 -9.05 -12.71 -5.41
C ALA A 251 -8.80 -11.27 -5.88
N SER A 252 -7.53 -10.88 -5.92
CA SER A 252 -7.09 -9.56 -6.38
C SER A 252 -6.16 -9.67 -7.57
N SER A 253 -6.31 -8.74 -8.51
CA SER A 253 -5.41 -8.50 -9.63
C SER A 253 -4.97 -7.04 -9.63
N PHE A 254 -3.71 -6.77 -9.97
CA PHE A 254 -3.32 -5.42 -10.37
C PHE A 254 -3.99 -5.02 -11.68
N THR A 255 -4.28 -3.74 -11.84
CA THR A 255 -4.89 -3.19 -13.05
C THR A 255 -4.45 -1.74 -13.26
N ASP A 256 -4.41 -1.26 -14.50
CA ASP A 256 -4.16 0.14 -14.80
C ASP A 256 -5.37 1.00 -14.36
N PRO A 257 -5.22 1.89 -13.36
CA PRO A 257 -6.32 2.72 -12.89
C PRO A 257 -6.88 3.63 -14.01
N ARG A 258 -6.07 4.04 -14.99
CA ARG A 258 -6.49 4.94 -16.07
C ARG A 258 -7.59 4.31 -16.92
N ALA A 259 -7.49 3.02 -17.22
CA ALA A 259 -8.51 2.29 -17.98
C ALA A 259 -9.89 2.39 -17.32
N TRP A 260 -9.93 2.28 -15.99
CA TRP A 260 -11.17 2.40 -15.22
C TRP A 260 -11.74 3.82 -15.21
N TRP A 261 -10.92 4.87 -15.31
CA TRP A 261 -11.41 6.25 -15.35
C TRP A 261 -11.80 6.70 -16.76
N GLN A 262 -11.17 6.14 -17.79
CA GLN A 262 -11.36 6.53 -19.20
C GLN A 262 -12.35 5.64 -19.96
N CYS A 263 -12.81 4.53 -19.38
CA CYS A 263 -13.79 3.67 -20.01
C CYS A 263 -15.11 4.41 -20.32
N SER A 264 -15.71 4.10 -21.47
CA SER A 264 -17.02 4.61 -21.87
C SER A 264 -18.16 3.98 -21.05
N ASP A 265 -18.05 2.68 -20.76
CA ASP A 265 -19.01 1.93 -19.94
C ASP A 265 -18.31 1.23 -18.78
N TYR A 266 -18.43 1.84 -17.59
CA TYR A 266 -17.85 1.30 -16.37
C TYR A 266 -18.49 -0.01 -15.92
N GLN A 267 -19.80 -0.18 -16.12
CA GLN A 267 -20.51 -1.38 -15.66
C GLN A 267 -20.15 -2.58 -16.53
N ALA A 268 -20.07 -2.38 -17.85
CA ALA A 268 -19.62 -3.41 -18.77
C ALA A 268 -18.17 -3.83 -18.48
N LEU A 269 -17.26 -2.88 -18.25
CA LEU A 269 -15.87 -3.18 -17.89
C LEU A 269 -15.79 -3.97 -16.57
N LYS A 270 -16.53 -3.53 -15.55
CA LYS A 270 -16.58 -4.21 -14.24
C LYS A 270 -17.12 -5.62 -14.37
N GLN A 271 -18.19 -5.82 -15.15
CA GLN A 271 -18.76 -7.14 -15.39
C GLN A 271 -17.76 -8.04 -16.14
N HIS A 272 -17.10 -7.53 -17.18
CA HIS A 272 -16.08 -8.27 -17.92
C HIS A 272 -14.93 -8.77 -17.02
N TYR A 273 -14.40 -7.92 -16.14
CA TYR A 273 -13.38 -8.33 -15.16
C TYR A 273 -13.92 -9.36 -14.17
N THR A 274 -15.19 -9.22 -13.75
CA THR A 274 -15.83 -10.15 -12.83
C THR A 274 -15.98 -11.54 -13.46
N ASP A 275 -16.54 -11.61 -14.66
CA ASP A 275 -16.76 -12.87 -15.38
C ASP A 275 -15.43 -13.55 -15.72
N SER A 276 -14.44 -12.77 -16.18
CA SER A 276 -13.09 -13.26 -16.47
C SER A 276 -12.42 -13.82 -15.21
N ALA A 277 -12.49 -13.12 -14.07
CA ALA A 277 -11.91 -13.61 -12.83
C ALA A 277 -12.60 -14.90 -12.34
N ILE A 278 -13.94 -14.98 -12.41
CA ILE A 278 -14.68 -16.21 -12.07
C ILE A 278 -14.23 -17.36 -12.97
N ALA A 279 -14.22 -17.17 -14.29
CA ALA A 279 -13.81 -18.21 -15.24
C ALA A 279 -12.38 -18.72 -15.00
N ARG A 280 -11.46 -17.82 -14.66
CA ARG A 280 -10.08 -18.15 -14.28
C ARG A 280 -10.00 -18.92 -12.96
N LEU A 281 -10.75 -18.50 -11.94
CA LEU A 281 -10.82 -19.19 -10.65
C LEU A 281 -11.51 -20.56 -10.75
N SER A 282 -12.50 -20.72 -11.63
CA SER A 282 -13.19 -21.98 -11.90
C SER A 282 -12.28 -23.11 -12.41
N GLN A 283 -11.04 -22.79 -12.84
CA GLN A 283 -10.05 -23.80 -13.23
C GLN A 283 -9.52 -24.58 -12.01
N TYR A 284 -9.65 -24.03 -10.80
CA TYR A 284 -9.20 -24.65 -9.55
C TYR A 284 -10.36 -24.87 -8.56
N PHE A 285 -11.29 -23.91 -8.47
CA PHE A 285 -12.44 -23.98 -7.58
C PHE A 285 -13.69 -24.48 -8.31
N HIS A 286 -14.59 -25.18 -7.61
CA HIS A 286 -15.86 -25.64 -8.17
C HIS A 286 -16.91 -24.51 -8.11
N LEU A 287 -16.76 -23.50 -8.97
CA LEU A 287 -17.64 -22.33 -9.04
C LEU A 287 -18.72 -22.53 -10.11
N THR A 288 -19.91 -22.92 -9.67
CA THR A 288 -21.11 -23.08 -10.48
C THR A 288 -22.21 -22.15 -9.95
N PRO A 289 -23.33 -21.94 -10.68
CA PRO A 289 -24.46 -21.17 -10.16
C PRO A 289 -25.00 -21.67 -8.82
N GLU A 290 -24.85 -22.96 -8.51
CA GLU A 290 -25.31 -23.59 -7.26
C GLU A 290 -24.35 -23.34 -6.09
N THR A 291 -23.04 -23.25 -6.35
CA THR A 291 -22.04 -23.06 -5.30
C THR A 291 -21.65 -21.61 -5.09
N LEU A 292 -21.87 -20.73 -6.07
CA LEU A 292 -21.71 -19.28 -5.98
C LEU A 292 -22.94 -18.65 -5.32
N LEU A 293 -22.77 -18.15 -4.10
CA LEU A 293 -23.86 -17.61 -3.29
C LEU A 293 -23.86 -16.08 -3.26
N HIS A 294 -22.69 -15.47 -3.43
CA HIS A 294 -22.53 -14.04 -3.46
C HIS A 294 -21.34 -13.64 -4.33
N ILE A 295 -21.50 -12.57 -5.10
CA ILE A 295 -20.45 -12.00 -5.94
C ILE A 295 -20.45 -10.49 -5.73
N GLU A 296 -19.33 -9.96 -5.29
CA GLU A 296 -19.07 -8.53 -5.25
C GLU A 296 -17.70 -8.23 -5.87
N ALA A 297 -17.55 -7.05 -6.47
CA ALA A 297 -16.27 -6.62 -7.02
C ALA A 297 -15.95 -5.16 -6.67
N ALA A 298 -14.69 -4.90 -6.36
CA ALA A 298 -14.09 -3.59 -6.17
C ALA A 298 -13.12 -3.27 -7.31
N THR A 299 -13.10 -2.01 -7.72
CA THR A 299 -12.27 -1.49 -8.82
C THR A 299 -11.48 -0.28 -8.32
N PRO A 300 -10.56 0.30 -9.11
CA PRO A 300 -9.92 1.56 -8.75
C PRO A 300 -10.93 2.67 -8.40
N ARG A 301 -12.10 2.74 -9.06
CA ARG A 301 -13.14 3.71 -8.67
C ARG A 301 -13.73 3.43 -7.27
N THR A 302 -13.87 2.15 -6.90
CA THR A 302 -14.26 1.74 -5.54
C THR A 302 -13.22 2.18 -4.51
N PHE A 303 -11.93 1.92 -4.78
CA PHE A 303 -10.85 2.33 -3.86
C PHE A 303 -10.75 3.85 -3.72
N ALA A 304 -10.90 4.61 -4.81
CA ALA A 304 -10.94 6.07 -4.75
C ALA A 304 -12.07 6.58 -3.85
N HIS A 305 -13.26 5.96 -3.92
CA HIS A 305 -14.40 6.34 -3.10
C HIS A 305 -14.13 6.11 -1.60
N PHE A 306 -13.75 4.89 -1.22
CA PHE A 306 -13.65 4.49 0.19
C PHE A 306 -12.35 4.92 0.88
N THR A 307 -11.23 4.96 0.15
CA THR A 307 -9.92 5.31 0.72
C THR A 307 -9.52 6.75 0.44
N GLY A 308 -10.19 7.43 -0.50
CA GLY A 308 -9.84 8.80 -0.91
C GLY A 308 -8.54 8.92 -1.69
N ARG A 309 -7.91 7.79 -2.07
CA ARG A 309 -6.65 7.77 -2.81
C ARG A 309 -6.83 8.28 -4.23
N ASP A 310 -5.89 9.10 -4.70
CA ASP A 310 -5.90 9.61 -6.08
C ASP A 310 -6.04 8.46 -7.08
N ARG A 311 -7.03 8.56 -7.96
CA ARG A 311 -7.41 7.54 -8.97
C ARG A 311 -7.66 6.13 -8.42
N GLY A 312 -7.68 5.92 -7.10
CA GLY A 312 -7.85 4.62 -6.46
C GLY A 312 -6.64 3.70 -6.55
N ILE A 313 -5.44 4.27 -6.57
CA ILE A 313 -4.19 3.52 -6.57
C ILE A 313 -4.02 2.72 -5.27
N VAL A 314 -3.28 1.61 -5.32
CA VAL A 314 -2.98 0.73 -4.19
C VAL A 314 -1.47 0.52 -4.04
N GLY A 315 -1.03 0.01 -2.89
CA GLY A 315 0.35 -0.46 -2.68
C GLY A 315 1.45 0.61 -2.61
N GLY A 316 1.08 1.87 -2.38
CA GLY A 316 2.04 2.97 -2.21
C GLY A 316 2.91 3.24 -3.44
N ILE A 317 4.18 3.58 -3.19
CA ILE A 317 5.17 3.91 -4.23
C ILE A 317 6.00 2.68 -4.54
N GLY A 318 6.19 2.38 -5.83
CA GLY A 318 7.04 1.27 -6.25
C GLY A 318 8.48 1.41 -5.76
N GLN A 319 9.04 0.33 -5.23
CA GLN A 319 10.29 0.35 -4.45
C GLN A 319 11.52 0.18 -5.34
N ARG A 320 11.68 1.16 -6.23
CA ARG A 320 12.81 1.29 -7.15
C ARG A 320 13.99 1.98 -6.45
N ILE A 321 15.19 1.87 -7.04
CA ILE A 321 16.38 2.58 -6.55
C ILE A 321 16.11 4.09 -6.25
N PRO A 322 15.50 4.90 -7.14
CA PRO A 322 15.27 6.33 -6.87
C PRO A 322 14.15 6.63 -5.86
N THR A 323 13.42 5.63 -5.37
CA THR A 323 12.25 5.81 -4.49
C THR A 323 12.31 4.97 -3.22
N PHE A 324 13.36 4.19 -3.00
CA PHE A 324 13.58 3.37 -1.82
C PHE A 324 14.61 3.96 -0.85
N GLY A 325 14.46 3.67 0.44
CA GLY A 325 15.46 3.92 1.48
C GLY A 325 15.87 5.40 1.56
N PRO A 326 17.17 5.74 1.40
CA PRO A 326 17.65 7.12 1.45
C PRO A 326 17.14 7.98 0.27
N PHE A 327 16.58 7.36 -0.76
CA PHE A 327 15.98 8.05 -1.91
C PHE A 327 14.46 8.13 -1.83
N GLY A 328 13.84 7.58 -0.80
CA GLY A 328 12.38 7.60 -0.64
C GLY A 328 11.78 8.97 -0.32
N PHE A 329 10.48 8.94 -0.05
CA PHE A 329 9.76 10.06 0.55
C PHE A 329 9.88 9.98 2.08
N ALA A 330 10.22 11.11 2.70
CA ALA A 330 10.33 11.19 4.15
C ALA A 330 8.97 11.42 4.78
N ASN A 331 8.85 10.99 6.04
CA ASN A 331 7.72 11.37 6.87
C ASN A 331 7.69 12.87 7.19
N ARG A 332 8.86 13.49 7.27
CA ARG A 332 9.02 14.94 7.33
C ARG A 332 8.71 15.55 5.97
N THR A 333 7.66 16.35 5.90
CA THR A 333 7.37 17.16 4.70
C THR A 333 8.24 18.42 4.69
N PRO A 334 8.31 19.14 3.56
CA PRO A 334 8.96 20.46 3.52
C PRO A 334 8.30 21.54 4.38
N LEU A 335 7.10 21.29 4.91
CA LEU A 335 6.40 22.23 5.79
C LEU A 335 6.54 21.74 7.24
N PRO A 336 7.03 22.59 8.18
CA PRO A 336 7.06 22.25 9.60
C PRO A 336 5.65 21.92 10.10
N ASN A 337 5.55 21.05 11.10
CA ASN A 337 4.29 20.59 11.69
C ASN A 337 3.31 19.89 10.73
N LEU A 338 3.69 19.66 9.47
CA LEU A 338 2.98 18.79 8.55
C LEU A 338 3.80 17.53 8.32
N TRP A 339 3.23 16.41 8.73
CA TRP A 339 3.85 15.09 8.66
C TRP A 339 3.09 14.20 7.69
N LEU A 340 3.80 13.27 7.06
CA LEU A 340 3.23 12.25 6.19
C LEU A 340 3.50 10.87 6.80
N VAL A 341 2.47 10.05 6.89
CA VAL A 341 2.58 8.64 7.28
C VAL A 341 1.91 7.74 6.25
N GLY A 342 2.18 6.45 6.34
CA GLY A 342 1.58 5.43 5.50
C GLY A 342 2.51 4.89 4.41
N ASP A 343 1.90 4.19 3.47
CA ASP A 343 2.57 3.32 2.48
C ASP A 343 3.40 4.07 1.42
N SER A 344 3.28 5.40 1.37
CA SER A 344 4.04 6.24 0.46
C SER A 344 5.34 6.79 1.07
N THR A 345 5.62 6.47 2.33
CA THR A 345 6.85 6.86 3.04
C THR A 345 7.65 5.63 3.47
N HIS A 346 8.92 5.82 3.85
CA HIS A 346 9.74 4.71 4.34
C HIS A 346 9.08 3.99 5.55
N PRO A 347 9.16 2.64 5.62
CA PRO A 347 9.83 1.72 4.69
C PRO A 347 9.03 1.31 3.46
N GLY A 348 7.76 1.68 3.35
CA GLY A 348 6.91 1.36 2.20
C GLY A 348 5.60 0.70 2.62
N GLU A 349 5.06 -0.15 1.74
CA GLU A 349 3.76 -0.77 1.92
C GLU A 349 3.71 -1.88 2.99
N GLY A 350 2.48 -2.33 3.28
CA GLY A 350 2.20 -3.38 4.26
C GLY A 350 2.03 -2.88 5.69
N THR A 351 1.27 -3.62 6.50
CA THR A 351 0.92 -3.23 7.88
C THR A 351 2.14 -2.91 8.74
N ALA A 352 3.19 -3.73 8.67
CA ALA A 352 4.43 -3.47 9.40
C ALA A 352 5.11 -2.17 8.94
N GLY A 353 5.14 -1.92 7.62
CA GLY A 353 5.76 -0.72 7.06
C GLY A 353 5.01 0.55 7.45
N VAL A 354 3.68 0.57 7.34
CA VAL A 354 2.88 1.75 7.72
C VAL A 354 2.92 2.00 9.23
N SER A 355 2.97 0.95 10.07
CA SER A 355 3.16 1.08 11.51
C SER A 355 4.53 1.68 11.84
N TYR A 356 5.59 1.23 11.16
CA TYR A 356 6.92 1.80 11.30
C TYR A 356 6.95 3.30 10.94
N SER A 357 6.31 3.66 9.82
CA SER A 357 6.18 5.05 9.37
C SER A 357 5.54 5.93 10.45
N ALA A 358 4.45 5.47 11.07
CA ALA A 358 3.81 6.18 12.18
C ALA A 358 4.73 6.31 13.41
N LEU A 359 5.40 5.23 13.82
CA LEU A 359 6.36 5.25 14.94
C LEU A 359 7.52 6.22 14.69
N THR A 360 7.97 6.34 13.44
CA THR A 360 9.00 7.29 13.04
C THR A 360 8.55 8.72 13.26
N VAL A 361 7.32 9.07 12.85
CA VAL A 361 6.74 10.40 13.08
C VAL A 361 6.59 10.69 14.57
N VAL A 362 6.12 9.73 15.37
CA VAL A 362 6.04 9.91 16.83
C VAL A 362 7.40 10.28 17.42
N ARG A 363 8.46 9.52 17.08
CA ARG A 363 9.83 9.82 17.56
C ARG A 363 10.32 11.19 17.10
N GLN A 364 9.99 11.59 15.87
CA GLN A 364 10.39 12.87 15.31
C GLN A 364 9.69 14.04 15.99
N ILE A 365 8.38 13.95 16.24
CA ILE A 365 7.60 14.96 16.97
C ILE A 365 8.11 15.06 18.41
N SER A 366 8.30 13.94 19.10
CA SER A 366 8.80 13.93 20.48
C SER A 366 10.22 14.46 20.65
N ALA A 367 11.00 14.59 19.58
CA ALA A 367 12.34 15.19 19.61
C ALA A 367 12.31 16.71 19.36
N GLU A 368 11.16 17.26 18.94
CA GLU A 368 10.96 18.70 18.70
C GLU A 368 10.22 19.39 19.86
N CYS A 369 9.45 18.61 20.64
CA CYS A 369 8.91 19.02 21.93
C CYS A 369 9.96 18.88 23.04
#